data_AF-W9W6H3-F1
#
_entry.id   AF-W9W6H3-F1
#
_cell.length_a   1.000
_cell.length_b   1.000
_cell.length_c   1.000
_cell.angle_alpha   90.00
_cell.angle_beta   90.00
_cell.angle_gamma   90.00
#
_symmetry.space_group_name_H-M   'P 1'
#
loop_
_entity.id
_entity.type
_entity.pdbx_description
1 polymer ?
#
loop_
_entity_poly.entity_id
_entity_poly.type
_entity_poly.pdbx_seq_one_letter_code
_entity_poly.pdbx_strand_id
1 'polypeptide(L)'
;MASTQSAVRGLMMVPMSLKPTISVQECDDWYCNEHVPIRMRLPYFEHGYRYRSIENGFGDPDASELPEWLALYDIANMWKLTQNEYVRLLQPTFQSLRESKIIQNISASRRYYDLVSTYEAPGFVSPEDSLRMGDVGEAYGATLIVVGVSLSSDTPESESEWNRWYEEDYLPALWSVPGWRRTRRYRTSFIEDAPTESMKFASRIEYLTLNEFANPAVIGGPEHQIAIQTESRTNVVASKWRHAYKLHYIQGPASRHLAALGRVDIEDFVSPDGLTKTLSGPTPRIESYIIARDDMIITYMLEGTAVEPATTLVLSTSAGLSWKSWNGFVERLLSQDAAWTCQILRLQLPIRRNNADNTLNDAVSLVSVANDLEDCFNALRMGKAAFHLNLRLGGRTADGSRLTVVNEIGNNCVAKSEPLAQLCGRNAIITCDSSQRLTNAMDILERAASVARELDDLWDKMINPLQ
;
A
#
# COMPACT_ATOMS: atom_id res chain seq x y z
N MET A 1 29.48 -10.79 -20.03
CA MET A 1 29.70 -9.64 -19.14
C MET A 1 28.47 -8.76 -19.25
N ALA A 2 27.56 -8.82 -18.28
CA ALA A 2 26.42 -7.91 -18.27
C ALA A 2 26.97 -6.50 -18.04
N SER A 3 26.82 -5.60 -19.01
CA SER A 3 27.18 -4.20 -18.81
C SER A 3 26.32 -3.69 -17.67
N THR A 4 26.93 -3.30 -16.55
CA THR A 4 26.23 -2.71 -15.41
C THR A 4 25.74 -1.33 -15.82
N GLN A 5 24.59 -1.29 -16.51
CA GLN A 5 23.88 -0.05 -16.79
C GLN A 5 23.54 0.61 -15.45
N SER A 6 23.85 1.90 -15.32
CA SER A 6 23.51 2.68 -14.14
C SER A 6 22.00 2.64 -13.91
N ALA A 7 21.58 2.48 -12.66
CA ALA A 7 20.16 2.52 -12.32
C ALA A 7 19.57 3.89 -12.68
N VAL A 8 18.48 3.89 -13.43
CA VAL A 8 17.73 5.10 -13.79
C VAL A 8 16.41 5.07 -13.03
N ARG A 9 16.20 5.98 -12.09
CA ARG A 9 14.93 6.11 -11.37
C ARG A 9 13.88 6.70 -12.31
N GLY A 10 12.64 6.29 -12.17
CA GLY A 10 11.59 6.77 -13.05
C GLY A 10 10.19 6.49 -12.55
N LEU A 11 9.24 6.66 -13.45
CA LEU A 11 7.81 6.58 -13.21
C LEU A 11 7.18 5.73 -14.31
N MET A 12 6.35 4.78 -13.91
CA MET A 12 5.38 4.16 -14.80
C MET A 12 4.01 4.80 -14.57
N MET A 13 3.49 5.46 -15.61
CA MET A 13 2.18 6.09 -15.63
C MET A 13 1.21 5.24 -16.43
N VAL A 14 0.03 4.96 -15.87
CA VAL A 14 -1.00 4.12 -16.51
C VAL A 14 -2.37 4.78 -16.36
N PRO A 15 -2.75 5.69 -17.28
CA PRO A 15 -4.15 6.11 -17.40
C PRO A 15 -5.02 4.91 -17.81
N MET A 16 -6.23 4.86 -17.27
CA MET A 16 -7.17 3.76 -17.46
C MET A 16 -8.63 4.24 -17.49
N SER A 17 -9.42 3.67 -18.40
CA SER A 17 -10.87 3.83 -18.48
C SER A 17 -11.56 2.47 -18.36
N LEU A 18 -12.72 2.44 -17.70
CA LEU A 18 -13.56 1.25 -17.60
C LEU A 18 -14.60 1.24 -18.73
N LYS A 19 -14.87 0.06 -19.30
CA LYS A 19 -16.05 -0.11 -20.16
C LYS A 19 -17.31 -0.21 -19.28
N PRO A 20 -18.51 0.12 -19.80
CA PRO A 20 -19.77 0.00 -19.04
C PRO A 20 -20.09 -1.41 -18.53
N THR A 21 -19.40 -2.43 -19.05
CA THR A 21 -19.60 -3.85 -18.73
C THR A 21 -18.93 -4.29 -17.42
N ILE A 22 -18.09 -3.46 -16.81
CA ILE A 22 -17.42 -3.77 -15.54
C ILE A 22 -17.72 -2.68 -14.51
N SER A 23 -18.03 -3.09 -13.27
CA SER A 23 -18.23 -2.15 -12.17
C SER A 23 -16.90 -1.65 -11.60
N VAL A 24 -16.91 -0.47 -10.98
CA VAL A 24 -15.74 0.05 -10.25
C VAL A 24 -15.30 -0.94 -9.17
N GLN A 25 -16.23 -1.49 -8.40
CA GLN A 25 -15.93 -2.45 -7.34
C GLN A 25 -15.27 -3.73 -7.85
N GLU A 26 -15.74 -4.27 -8.98
CA GLU A 26 -15.12 -5.43 -9.63
C GLU A 26 -13.69 -5.14 -10.12
N CYS A 27 -13.50 -3.96 -10.71
CA CYS A 27 -12.18 -3.48 -11.10
C CYS A 27 -11.27 -3.31 -9.88
N ASP A 28 -11.76 -2.70 -8.80
CA ASP A 28 -11.00 -2.46 -7.57
C ASP A 28 -10.54 -3.76 -6.92
N ASP A 29 -11.39 -4.78 -6.91
CA ASP A 29 -11.04 -6.09 -6.36
C ASP A 29 -9.89 -6.72 -7.16
N TRP A 30 -10.03 -6.79 -8.49
CA TRP A 30 -8.94 -7.30 -9.32
C TRP A 30 -7.67 -6.45 -9.20
N TYR A 31 -7.82 -5.14 -9.27
CA TYR A 31 -6.68 -4.22 -9.29
C TYR A 31 -5.89 -4.29 -7.98
N CYS A 32 -6.58 -4.22 -6.84
CA CYS A 32 -5.97 -4.07 -5.51
C CYS A 32 -5.69 -5.41 -4.82
N ASN A 33 -6.40 -6.50 -5.16
CA ASN A 33 -6.22 -7.78 -4.49
C ASN A 33 -5.53 -8.85 -5.35
N GLU A 34 -5.41 -8.65 -6.66
CA GLU A 34 -4.72 -9.56 -7.59
C GLU A 34 -3.61 -8.86 -8.37
N HIS A 35 -3.96 -7.88 -9.21
CA HIS A 35 -3.08 -7.32 -10.24
C HIS A 35 -1.84 -6.62 -9.67
N VAL A 36 -2.06 -5.60 -8.84
CA VAL A 36 -0.99 -4.71 -8.39
C VAL A 36 -0.09 -5.32 -7.32
N PRO A 37 -0.59 -6.02 -6.30
CA PRO A 37 0.26 -6.63 -5.28
C PRO A 37 1.35 -7.54 -5.88
N ILE A 38 1.02 -8.31 -6.93
CA ILE A 38 1.99 -9.15 -7.65
C ILE A 38 3.16 -8.33 -8.22
N ARG A 39 2.87 -7.13 -8.74
CA ARG A 39 3.86 -6.22 -9.34
C ARG A 39 4.64 -5.46 -8.26
N MET A 40 3.97 -5.00 -7.21
CA MET A 40 4.59 -4.30 -6.08
C MET A 40 5.53 -5.20 -5.25
N ARG A 41 5.44 -6.53 -5.37
CA ARG A 41 6.42 -7.47 -4.78
C ARG A 41 7.78 -7.44 -5.48
N LEU A 42 7.87 -6.88 -6.69
CA LEU A 42 9.14 -6.69 -7.36
C LEU A 42 9.91 -5.56 -6.65
N PRO A 43 11.18 -5.78 -6.23
CA PRO A 43 11.89 -4.87 -5.32
C PRO A 43 12.22 -3.49 -5.91
N TYR A 44 11.98 -3.30 -7.21
CA TYR A 44 12.18 -2.03 -7.90
C TYR A 44 10.88 -1.22 -8.07
N PHE A 45 9.73 -1.73 -7.62
CA PHE A 45 8.51 -0.94 -7.43
C PHE A 45 8.51 -0.41 -5.99
N GLU A 46 8.73 0.89 -5.81
CA GLU A 46 8.85 1.48 -4.47
C GLU A 46 7.48 1.88 -3.91
N HIS A 47 6.74 2.65 -4.70
CA HIS A 47 5.42 3.16 -4.36
C HIS A 47 4.48 2.98 -5.54
N GLY A 48 3.20 2.77 -5.24
CA GLY A 48 2.16 2.73 -6.23
C GLY A 48 0.97 3.54 -5.74
N TYR A 49 0.40 4.34 -6.62
CA TYR A 49 -0.69 5.24 -6.30
C TYR A 49 -1.76 5.10 -7.36
N ARG A 50 -3.00 4.93 -6.92
CA ARG A 50 -4.16 4.95 -7.81
C ARG A 50 -4.96 6.21 -7.52
N TYR A 51 -5.18 6.98 -8.57
CA TYR A 51 -5.86 8.26 -8.56
C TYR A 51 -7.15 8.18 -9.38
N ARG A 52 -8.11 9.03 -9.02
CA ARG A 52 -9.34 9.24 -9.78
C ARG A 52 -9.42 10.69 -10.24
N SER A 53 -9.79 10.91 -11.50
CA SER A 53 -9.97 12.24 -12.07
C SER A 53 -11.06 12.99 -11.31
N ILE A 54 -10.83 14.28 -11.06
CA ILE A 54 -11.83 15.18 -10.48
C ILE A 54 -12.36 16.20 -11.50
N GLU A 55 -11.92 16.10 -12.75
CA GLU A 55 -12.32 17.03 -13.83
C GLU A 55 -13.76 16.78 -14.29
N ASN A 56 -14.21 15.51 -14.22
CA ASN A 56 -15.59 15.10 -14.52
C ASN A 56 -16.63 15.66 -13.52
N GLY A 57 -16.20 16.37 -12.46
CA GLY A 57 -17.05 17.06 -11.48
C GLY A 57 -17.16 18.57 -11.67
N PHE A 58 -16.46 19.16 -12.65
CA PHE A 58 -16.46 20.60 -12.93
C PHE A 58 -17.12 20.94 -14.27
N GLY A 59 -18.33 20.44 -14.51
CA GLY A 59 -19.24 20.98 -15.55
C GLY A 59 -18.71 21.03 -16.98
N ASP A 60 -17.66 20.26 -17.29
CA ASP A 60 -17.02 20.03 -18.59
C ASP A 60 -17.86 19.18 -19.57
N PRO A 61 -18.73 19.69 -20.48
CA PRO A 61 -19.51 18.82 -21.35
C PRO A 61 -18.66 18.06 -22.38
N ASP A 62 -17.42 18.49 -22.62
CA ASP A 62 -16.45 17.86 -23.54
C ASP A 62 -15.45 16.91 -22.82
N ALA A 63 -15.66 16.61 -21.53
CA ALA A 63 -14.81 15.72 -20.72
C ALA A 63 -14.81 14.23 -21.16
N SER A 64 -15.42 13.89 -22.30
CA SER A 64 -15.70 12.51 -22.71
C SER A 64 -14.48 11.67 -23.12
N GLU A 65 -13.27 12.22 -23.13
CA GLU A 65 -12.06 11.52 -23.58
C GLU A 65 -11.00 11.27 -22.50
N LEU A 66 -11.16 11.87 -21.32
CA LEU A 66 -10.19 11.75 -20.23
C LEU A 66 -10.33 10.42 -19.48
N PRO A 67 -9.25 9.63 -19.34
CA PRO A 67 -9.30 8.43 -18.51
C PRO A 67 -9.64 8.76 -17.07
N GLU A 68 -10.69 8.10 -16.56
CA GLU A 68 -11.19 8.32 -15.18
C GLU A 68 -10.13 7.97 -14.14
N TRP A 69 -9.30 6.96 -14.42
CA TRP A 69 -8.32 6.43 -13.50
C TRP A 69 -6.90 6.74 -13.97
N LEU A 70 -6.01 6.99 -13.02
CA LEU A 70 -4.58 7.15 -13.26
C LEU A 70 -3.82 6.36 -12.21
N ALA A 71 -2.93 5.46 -12.66
CA ALA A 71 -1.99 4.81 -11.76
C ALA A 71 -0.57 5.31 -11.99
N LEU A 72 0.14 5.57 -10.90
CA LEU A 72 1.52 6.05 -10.88
C LEU A 72 2.36 5.09 -10.03
N TYR A 73 3.44 4.57 -10.59
CA TYR A 73 4.37 3.71 -9.88
C TYR A 73 5.77 4.30 -9.91
N ASP A 74 6.35 4.53 -8.74
CA ASP A 74 7.74 4.94 -8.60
C ASP A 74 8.64 3.72 -8.79
N ILE A 75 9.56 3.82 -9.75
CA ILE A 75 10.43 2.73 -10.18
C ILE A 75 11.88 3.07 -9.84
N ALA A 76 12.51 2.24 -9.02
CA ALA A 76 13.90 2.44 -8.58
C ALA A 76 14.91 2.29 -9.73
N ASN A 77 14.59 1.46 -10.72
CA ASN A 77 15.44 1.22 -11.89
C ASN A 77 14.61 0.84 -13.14
N MET A 78 14.47 1.76 -14.08
CA MET A 78 13.70 1.61 -15.32
C MET A 78 14.17 0.44 -16.20
N TRP A 79 15.48 0.11 -16.19
CA TRP A 79 16.00 -1.07 -16.91
C TRP A 79 15.36 -2.39 -16.45
N LYS A 80 14.86 -2.47 -15.22
CA LYS A 80 14.19 -3.69 -14.71
C LYS A 80 12.86 -3.97 -15.41
N LEU A 81 12.22 -2.94 -15.98
CA LEU A 81 10.98 -3.09 -16.73
C LEU A 81 11.18 -3.72 -18.12
N THR A 82 12.42 -3.84 -18.60
CA THR A 82 12.73 -4.56 -19.85
C THR A 82 13.12 -6.01 -19.60
N GLN A 83 13.22 -6.44 -18.34
CA GLN A 83 13.69 -7.77 -17.97
C GLN A 83 12.52 -8.76 -17.85
N ASN A 84 12.83 -10.04 -18.01
CA ASN A 84 11.82 -11.11 -18.05
C ASN A 84 10.99 -11.20 -16.77
N GLU A 85 11.54 -10.85 -15.61
CA GLU A 85 10.85 -10.86 -14.32
C GLU A 85 9.59 -9.99 -14.33
N TYR A 86 9.64 -8.82 -14.97
CA TYR A 86 8.48 -7.94 -15.18
C TYR A 86 7.71 -8.30 -16.45
N VAL A 87 8.40 -8.46 -17.59
CA VAL A 87 7.75 -8.64 -18.89
C VAL A 87 6.86 -9.89 -18.91
N ARG A 88 7.25 -10.96 -18.22
CA ARG A 88 6.42 -12.17 -18.12
C ARG A 88 5.06 -11.90 -17.46
N LEU A 89 4.95 -10.94 -16.53
CA LEU A 89 3.67 -10.57 -15.88
C LEU A 89 2.69 -9.92 -16.86
N LEU A 90 3.16 -9.52 -18.04
CA LEU A 90 2.32 -8.95 -19.10
C LEU A 90 1.81 -10.03 -20.06
N GLN A 91 2.36 -11.23 -20.01
CA GLN A 91 2.04 -12.30 -20.95
C GLN A 91 0.77 -13.05 -20.54
N PRO A 92 -0.11 -13.42 -21.50
CA PRO A 92 -1.33 -14.18 -21.21
C PRO A 92 -1.09 -15.50 -20.46
N THR A 93 0.11 -16.09 -20.60
CA THR A 93 0.51 -17.34 -19.92
C THR A 93 0.68 -17.20 -18.40
N PHE A 94 0.89 -15.98 -17.90
CA PHE A 94 1.00 -15.69 -16.46
C PHE A 94 -0.25 -15.06 -15.88
N GLN A 95 -1.16 -14.56 -16.73
CA GLN A 95 -2.41 -13.94 -16.29
C GLN A 95 -3.39 -15.02 -15.84
N SER A 96 -4.13 -14.74 -14.76
CA SER A 96 -5.26 -15.59 -14.39
C SER A 96 -6.39 -15.48 -15.42
N LEU A 97 -7.33 -16.42 -15.38
CA LEU A 97 -8.57 -16.33 -16.16
C LEU A 97 -9.37 -15.07 -15.81
N ARG A 98 -9.32 -14.63 -14.54
CA ARG A 98 -9.97 -13.41 -14.06
C ARG A 98 -9.33 -12.16 -14.66
N GLU A 99 -8.01 -12.03 -14.56
CA GLU A 99 -7.25 -10.91 -15.16
C GLU A 99 -7.48 -10.83 -16.67
N SER A 100 -7.45 -11.97 -17.36
CA SER A 100 -7.70 -12.04 -18.80
C SER A 100 -9.09 -11.52 -19.21
N LYS A 101 -10.12 -11.77 -18.38
CA LYS A 101 -11.49 -11.26 -18.61
C LYS A 101 -11.59 -9.76 -18.32
N ILE A 102 -10.97 -9.30 -17.23
CA ILE A 102 -11.07 -7.89 -16.82
C ILE A 102 -10.29 -6.97 -17.75
N ILE A 103 -9.10 -7.38 -18.22
CA ILE A 103 -8.30 -6.61 -19.18
C ILE A 103 -9.09 -6.31 -20.48
N GLN A 104 -9.98 -7.22 -20.91
CA GLN A 104 -10.84 -6.99 -22.08
C GLN A 104 -11.92 -5.92 -21.84
N ASN A 105 -12.21 -5.59 -20.59
CA ASN A 105 -13.24 -4.65 -20.16
C ASN A 105 -12.68 -3.30 -19.70
N ILE A 106 -11.38 -3.06 -19.88
CA ILE A 106 -10.73 -1.79 -19.62
C ILE A 106 -9.99 -1.29 -20.86
N SER A 107 -9.68 0.00 -20.88
CA SER A 107 -8.69 0.59 -21.77
C SER A 107 -7.58 1.15 -20.90
N ALA A 108 -6.33 0.75 -21.13
CA ALA A 108 -5.19 1.25 -20.38
C ALA A 108 -3.98 1.39 -21.30
N SER A 109 -3.22 2.47 -21.11
CA SER A 109 -1.94 2.67 -21.81
C SER A 109 -0.85 2.87 -20.79
N ARG A 110 0.30 2.21 -20.96
CA ARG A 110 1.47 2.43 -20.10
C ARG A 110 2.39 3.46 -20.75
N ARG A 111 2.90 4.39 -19.95
CA ARG A 111 3.94 5.35 -20.32
C ARG A 111 5.04 5.34 -19.27
N TYR A 112 6.27 5.55 -19.69
CA TYR A 112 7.47 5.45 -18.89
C TYR A 112 8.24 6.76 -18.96
N TYR A 113 8.63 7.28 -17.80
CA TYR A 113 9.38 8.53 -17.70
C TYR A 113 10.57 8.38 -16.75
N ASP A 114 11.72 8.92 -17.12
CA ASP A 114 12.89 8.99 -16.25
C ASP A 114 12.76 10.22 -15.34
N LEU A 115 13.15 10.06 -14.07
CA LEU A 115 13.12 11.14 -13.08
C LEU A 115 14.21 12.17 -13.40
N VAL A 116 13.80 13.44 -13.53
CA VAL A 116 14.70 14.58 -13.74
C VAL A 116 15.02 15.25 -12.42
N SER A 117 14.00 15.60 -11.62
CA SER A 117 14.18 16.25 -10.32
C SER A 117 12.95 16.11 -9.42
N THR A 118 13.19 16.22 -8.11
CA THR A 118 12.16 16.23 -7.06
C THR A 118 12.39 17.44 -6.16
N TYR A 119 11.32 18.13 -5.82
CA TYR A 119 11.30 19.28 -4.93
C TYR A 119 10.20 19.11 -3.90
N GLU A 120 10.51 19.30 -2.63
CA GLU A 120 9.59 19.06 -1.52
C GLU A 120 9.52 20.28 -0.61
N ALA A 121 8.34 20.57 -0.08
CA ALA A 121 8.15 21.61 0.91
C ALA A 121 8.90 21.26 2.22
N PRO A 122 9.36 22.25 2.98
CA PRO A 122 9.95 22.01 4.29
C PRO A 122 8.99 21.21 5.19
N GLY A 123 9.44 20.07 5.71
CA GLY A 123 8.62 19.19 6.55
C GLY A 123 7.63 18.31 5.76
N PHE A 124 7.81 18.14 4.45
CA PHE A 124 7.03 17.21 3.66
C PHE A 124 7.03 15.80 4.27
N VAL A 125 5.85 15.21 4.38
CA VAL A 125 5.64 13.82 4.79
C VAL A 125 4.96 13.09 3.64
N SER A 126 5.47 11.92 3.29
CA SER A 126 4.89 11.10 2.22
C SER A 126 3.47 10.63 2.57
N PRO A 127 2.60 10.34 1.58
CA PRO A 127 1.30 9.72 1.85
C PRO A 127 1.42 8.39 2.61
N GLU A 128 2.45 7.59 2.32
CA GLU A 128 2.75 6.34 3.02
C GLU A 128 3.07 6.56 4.51
N ASP A 129 3.93 7.54 4.80
CA ASP A 129 4.30 7.87 6.18
C ASP A 129 3.12 8.47 6.95
N SER A 130 2.30 9.30 6.29
CA SER A 130 1.08 9.85 6.89
C SER A 130 0.12 8.73 7.29
N LEU A 131 -0.07 7.73 6.41
CA LEU A 131 -0.83 6.52 6.74
C LEU A 131 -0.23 5.76 7.92
N ARG A 132 1.09 5.55 7.93
CA ARG A 132 1.80 4.85 9.01
C ARG A 132 1.63 5.55 10.35
N MET A 133 1.57 6.88 10.35
CA MET A 133 1.29 7.72 11.52
C MET A 133 -0.19 7.76 11.93
N GLY A 134 -1.08 7.16 11.13
CA GLY A 134 -2.53 7.15 11.37
C GLY A 134 -3.27 8.39 10.87
N ASP A 135 -2.61 9.27 10.12
CA ASP A 135 -3.23 10.47 9.54
C ASP A 135 -3.73 10.18 8.12
N VAL A 136 -4.87 9.48 8.06
CA VAL A 136 -5.54 9.12 6.80
C VAL A 136 -5.97 10.38 6.03
N GLY A 137 -6.38 11.43 6.75
CA GLY A 137 -6.78 12.70 6.15
C GLY A 137 -5.63 13.37 5.41
N GLU A 138 -4.44 13.42 6.01
CA GLU A 138 -3.25 13.98 5.38
C GLU A 138 -2.74 13.15 4.20
N ALA A 139 -2.78 11.82 4.32
CA ALA A 139 -2.35 10.89 3.29
C ALA A 139 -3.17 11.02 1.99
N TYR A 140 -4.50 11.17 2.11
CA TYR A 140 -5.42 11.23 0.96
C TYR A 140 -5.90 12.66 0.62
N GLY A 141 -5.52 13.65 1.43
CA GLY A 141 -6.01 15.02 1.32
C GLY A 141 -5.45 15.78 0.13
N ALA A 142 -4.26 15.40 -0.36
CA ALA A 142 -3.60 16.11 -1.45
C ALA A 142 -4.38 16.05 -2.78
N THR A 143 -4.28 17.12 -3.57
CA THR A 143 -4.67 17.17 -4.98
C THR A 143 -3.44 17.04 -5.83
N LEU A 144 -3.46 16.10 -6.78
CA LEU A 144 -2.41 15.94 -7.76
C LEU A 144 -2.80 16.68 -9.05
N ILE A 145 -1.92 17.55 -9.53
CA ILE A 145 -1.98 18.15 -10.86
C ILE A 145 -0.87 17.56 -11.71
N VAL A 146 -1.26 16.84 -12.76
CA VAL A 146 -0.36 16.26 -13.76
C VAL A 146 -0.32 17.20 -14.96
N VAL A 147 0.89 17.54 -15.41
CA VAL A 147 1.09 18.41 -16.58
C VAL A 147 2.04 17.70 -17.54
N GLY A 148 1.63 17.51 -18.79
CA GLY A 148 2.50 17.06 -19.86
C GLY A 148 2.82 18.18 -20.83
N VAL A 149 4.07 18.25 -21.27
CA VAL A 149 4.58 19.27 -22.18
C VAL A 149 5.43 18.62 -23.26
N SER A 150 5.16 18.94 -24.52
CA SER A 150 6.02 18.55 -25.64
C SER A 150 6.77 19.77 -26.18
N LEU A 151 8.07 19.60 -26.42
CA LEU A 151 8.93 20.69 -26.88
C LEU A 151 8.86 20.90 -28.39
N SER A 152 8.95 22.15 -28.86
CA SER A 152 8.90 22.54 -30.28
C SER A 152 9.97 21.85 -31.12
N SER A 153 11.11 21.51 -30.52
CA SER A 153 12.14 20.65 -31.11
C SER A 153 12.83 19.81 -30.03
N ASP A 154 13.32 18.64 -30.42
CA ASP A 154 14.05 17.69 -29.58
C ASP A 154 15.57 17.98 -29.57
N THR A 155 15.96 19.27 -29.60
CA THR A 155 17.36 19.70 -29.64
C THR A 155 17.90 19.98 -28.23
N PRO A 156 19.21 19.77 -27.98
CA PRO A 156 19.82 20.08 -26.69
C PRO A 156 19.59 21.51 -26.21
N GLU A 157 19.53 22.48 -27.13
CA GLU A 157 19.27 23.88 -26.83
C GLU A 157 17.83 24.09 -26.35
N SER A 158 16.85 23.41 -26.96
CA SER A 158 15.45 23.48 -26.55
C SER A 158 15.23 22.82 -25.20
N GLU A 159 15.89 21.69 -24.94
CA GLU A 159 15.87 21.05 -23.61
C GLU A 159 16.54 21.94 -22.55
N SER A 160 17.66 22.59 -22.88
CA SER A 160 18.35 23.50 -21.97
C SER A 160 17.51 24.73 -21.63
N GLU A 161 16.87 25.34 -22.64
CA GLU A 161 15.97 26.47 -22.46
C GLU A 161 14.71 26.07 -21.65
N TRP A 162 14.15 24.89 -21.91
CA TRP A 162 13.05 24.34 -21.11
C TRP A 162 13.45 24.19 -19.65
N ASN A 163 14.60 23.59 -19.37
CA ASN A 163 15.07 23.39 -18.00
C ASN A 163 15.36 24.71 -17.28
N ARG A 164 16.02 25.65 -17.96
CA ARG A 164 16.28 27.00 -17.46
C ARG A 164 14.99 27.71 -17.08
N TRP A 165 14.05 27.83 -18.01
CA TRP A 165 12.74 28.45 -17.76
C TRP A 165 12.03 27.79 -16.58
N TYR A 166 12.02 26.46 -16.55
CA TYR A 166 11.30 25.73 -15.52
C TYR A 166 11.88 25.99 -14.13
N GLU A 167 13.20 26.01 -13.99
CA GLU A 167 13.90 26.16 -12.72
C GLU A 167 14.01 27.61 -12.25
N GLU A 168 14.26 28.54 -13.17
CA GLU A 168 14.49 29.94 -12.84
C GLU A 168 13.19 30.76 -12.78
N ASP A 169 12.21 30.44 -13.62
CA ASP A 169 10.97 31.22 -13.76
C ASP A 169 9.76 30.52 -13.14
N TYR A 170 9.49 29.27 -13.53
CA TYR A 170 8.23 28.57 -13.19
C TYR A 170 8.21 28.04 -11.74
N LEU A 171 9.24 27.30 -11.32
CA LEU A 171 9.27 26.66 -10.00
C LEU A 171 9.23 27.64 -8.81
N PRO A 172 9.99 28.75 -8.81
CA PRO A 172 9.93 29.72 -7.71
C PRO A 172 8.54 30.31 -7.51
N ALA A 173 7.82 30.56 -8.61
CA ALA A 173 6.43 31.01 -8.56
C ALA A 173 5.50 29.90 -8.05
N LEU A 174 5.70 28.66 -8.50
CA LEU A 174 4.86 27.52 -8.13
C LEU A 174 4.97 27.17 -6.64
N TRP A 175 6.18 27.17 -6.05
CA TRP A 175 6.34 26.83 -4.63
C TRP A 175 5.83 27.92 -3.70
N SER A 176 5.59 29.12 -4.23
CA SER A 176 4.93 30.21 -3.51
C SER A 176 3.40 30.03 -3.43
N VAL A 177 2.83 29.05 -4.17
CA VAL A 177 1.40 28.74 -4.10
C VAL A 177 1.08 28.13 -2.73
N PRO A 178 0.13 28.71 -1.96
CA PRO A 178 -0.23 28.19 -0.65
C PRO A 178 -0.62 26.71 -0.68
N GLY A 179 0.00 25.92 0.20
CA GLY A 179 -0.25 24.49 0.28
C GLY A 179 0.48 23.64 -0.77
N TRP A 180 1.44 24.18 -1.52
CA TRP A 180 2.38 23.36 -2.30
C TRP A 180 3.09 22.35 -1.38
N ARG A 181 3.10 21.07 -1.78
CA ARG A 181 3.73 19.99 -1.02
C ARG A 181 4.97 19.44 -1.72
N ARG A 182 4.83 19.13 -3.02
CA ARG A 182 5.88 18.46 -3.79
C ARG A 182 5.70 18.70 -5.28
N THR A 183 6.82 18.81 -5.99
CA THR A 183 6.88 18.78 -7.46
C THR A 183 7.91 17.75 -7.90
N ARG A 184 7.51 16.85 -8.81
CA ARG A 184 8.41 15.90 -9.46
C ARG A 184 8.38 16.10 -10.96
N ARG A 185 9.56 16.21 -11.58
CA ARG A 185 9.74 16.41 -13.02
C ARG A 185 10.31 15.14 -13.64
N TYR A 186 9.77 14.78 -14.79
CA TYR A 186 10.18 13.61 -15.55
C TYR A 186 10.28 13.94 -17.04
N ARG A 187 11.01 13.10 -17.77
CA ARG A 187 11.18 13.15 -19.22
C ARG A 187 10.87 11.76 -19.79
N THR A 188 10.32 11.65 -20.99
CA THR A 188 10.08 10.37 -21.67
C THR A 188 11.30 9.46 -21.53
N SER A 189 11.06 8.24 -21.03
CA SER A 189 12.13 7.29 -20.70
C SER A 189 12.71 6.68 -21.96
N PHE A 190 14.01 6.36 -21.92
CA PHE A 190 14.69 5.65 -23.00
C PHE A 190 14.07 4.25 -23.29
N ILE A 191 13.33 3.64 -22.36
CA ILE A 191 12.69 2.34 -22.59
C ILE A 191 11.44 2.43 -23.47
N GLU A 192 10.91 3.63 -23.71
CA GLU A 192 9.85 3.84 -24.72
C GLU A 192 10.36 3.55 -26.14
N ASP A 193 11.67 3.71 -26.37
CA ASP A 193 12.32 3.37 -27.65
C ASP A 193 12.64 1.87 -27.78
N ALA A 194 12.37 1.05 -26.74
CA ALA A 194 12.59 -0.39 -26.80
C ALA A 194 11.43 -1.06 -27.56
N PRO A 195 11.70 -1.84 -28.63
CA PRO A 195 10.68 -2.28 -29.57
C PRO A 195 9.76 -3.32 -28.92
N THR A 196 8.56 -2.92 -28.54
CA THR A 196 7.40 -3.82 -28.59
C THR A 196 6.58 -3.43 -29.81
N GLU A 197 6.10 -4.40 -30.58
CA GLU A 197 5.36 -4.17 -31.84
C GLU A 197 4.14 -3.23 -31.68
N SER A 198 3.67 -3.03 -30.45
CA SER A 198 2.61 -2.11 -30.05
C SER A 198 3.01 -0.64 -29.88
N MET A 199 4.32 -0.30 -29.89
CA MET A 199 4.83 1.06 -29.68
C MET A 199 5.33 1.67 -31.00
N LYS A 200 4.43 1.88 -31.97
CA LYS A 200 4.73 2.60 -33.23
C LYS A 200 4.61 4.12 -33.12
N PHE A 201 4.82 4.67 -31.92
CA PHE A 201 4.90 6.10 -31.70
C PHE A 201 6.02 6.41 -30.72
N ALA A 202 7.27 6.40 -31.18
CA ALA A 202 8.29 7.29 -30.58
C ALA A 202 7.93 8.71 -31.03
N SER A 203 6.83 9.24 -30.51
CA SER A 203 6.25 10.51 -30.92
C SER A 203 6.68 11.57 -29.91
N ARG A 204 7.84 12.19 -30.16
CA ARG A 204 8.31 13.43 -29.51
C ARG A 204 8.63 13.31 -28.02
N ILE A 205 9.70 13.96 -27.57
CA ILE A 205 10.03 14.01 -26.15
C ILE A 205 8.93 14.77 -25.41
N GLU A 206 8.33 14.12 -24.41
CA GLU A 206 7.38 14.71 -23.48
C GLU A 206 8.02 14.85 -22.10
N TYR A 207 7.84 16.01 -21.50
CA TYR A 207 8.14 16.27 -20.10
C TYR A 207 6.86 16.16 -19.29
N LEU A 208 6.92 15.41 -18.19
CA LEU A 208 5.82 15.23 -17.27
C LEU A 208 6.16 15.92 -15.94
N THR A 209 5.21 16.68 -15.40
CA THR A 209 5.30 17.22 -14.05
C THR A 209 4.15 16.71 -13.20
N LEU A 210 4.46 16.19 -12.01
CA LEU A 210 3.51 15.90 -10.95
C LEU A 210 3.61 16.98 -9.87
N ASN A 211 2.54 17.73 -9.63
CA ASN A 211 2.47 18.75 -8.59
C ASN A 211 1.42 18.38 -7.55
N GLU A 212 1.82 18.31 -6.29
CA GLU A 212 0.96 17.92 -5.17
C GLU A 212 0.67 19.13 -4.29
N PHE A 213 -0.60 19.38 -4.01
CA PHE A 213 -1.09 20.50 -3.19
C PHE A 213 -2.03 20.02 -2.10
N ALA A 214 -1.96 20.61 -0.90
CA ALA A 214 -2.85 20.30 0.21
C ALA A 214 -4.33 20.65 -0.06
N ASN A 215 -4.60 21.73 -0.82
CA ASN A 215 -5.95 22.23 -1.04
C ASN A 215 -6.20 22.53 -2.54
N PRO A 216 -7.21 21.92 -3.18
CA PRO A 216 -7.54 22.24 -4.58
C PRO A 216 -8.02 23.68 -4.79
N ALA A 217 -8.59 24.34 -3.78
CA ALA A 217 -9.20 25.67 -3.92
C ALA A 217 -8.18 26.79 -4.21
N VAL A 218 -6.91 26.58 -3.88
CA VAL A 218 -5.82 27.53 -4.16
C VAL A 218 -5.29 27.41 -5.60
N ILE A 219 -5.64 26.31 -6.28
CA ILE A 219 -5.17 26.03 -7.63
C ILE A 219 -5.95 26.94 -8.58
N GLY A 220 -5.24 27.89 -9.17
CA GLY A 220 -5.80 28.94 -10.03
C GLY A 220 -5.88 30.31 -9.34
N GLY A 221 -5.53 30.38 -8.06
CA GLY A 221 -5.38 31.63 -7.31
C GLY A 221 -4.20 32.49 -7.80
N PRO A 222 -4.03 33.70 -7.23
CA PRO A 222 -3.08 34.70 -7.72
C PRO A 222 -1.65 34.18 -7.88
N GLU A 223 -1.15 33.42 -6.91
CA GLU A 223 0.20 32.86 -6.93
C GLU A 223 0.36 31.82 -8.05
N HIS A 224 -0.67 31.02 -8.31
CA HIS A 224 -0.66 30.06 -9.42
C HIS A 224 -0.73 30.77 -10.77
N GLN A 225 -1.47 31.89 -10.86
CA GLN A 225 -1.51 32.72 -12.07
C GLN A 225 -0.14 33.33 -12.39
N ILE A 226 0.65 33.70 -11.38
CA ILE A 226 2.03 34.17 -11.60
C ILE A 226 2.85 33.07 -12.27
N ALA A 227 2.76 31.82 -11.78
CA ALA A 227 3.47 30.69 -12.40
C ALA A 227 3.03 30.48 -13.86
N ILE A 228 1.73 30.52 -14.14
CA ILE A 228 1.20 30.41 -15.52
C ILE A 228 1.71 31.55 -16.41
N GLN A 229 1.75 32.78 -15.92
CA GLN A 229 2.21 33.95 -16.69
C GLN A 229 3.69 33.84 -17.12
N THR A 230 4.50 33.08 -16.38
CA THR A 230 5.90 32.85 -16.76
C THR A 230 6.04 32.08 -18.07
N GLU A 231 5.01 31.37 -18.55
CA GLU A 231 5.07 30.62 -19.82
C GLU A 231 5.42 31.50 -21.02
N SER A 232 5.07 32.79 -20.98
CA SER A 232 5.46 33.77 -22.00
C SER A 232 6.98 34.00 -22.10
N ARG A 233 7.76 33.55 -21.11
CA ARG A 233 9.22 33.68 -21.04
C ARG A 233 9.95 32.54 -21.74
N THR A 234 9.24 31.58 -22.33
CA THR A 234 9.82 30.51 -23.13
C THR A 234 9.07 30.34 -24.44
N ASN A 235 9.77 29.94 -25.49
CA ASN A 235 9.20 29.67 -26.82
C ASN A 235 9.38 28.21 -27.26
N VAL A 236 9.93 27.35 -26.41
CA VAL A 236 10.21 25.95 -26.73
C VAL A 236 9.06 25.01 -26.38
N VAL A 237 7.98 25.50 -25.78
CA VAL A 237 6.75 24.73 -25.54
C VAL A 237 5.88 24.79 -26.79
N ALA A 238 5.55 23.66 -27.39
CA ALA A 238 4.61 23.64 -28.53
C ALA A 238 3.28 22.96 -28.24
N SER A 239 3.18 22.11 -27.22
CA SER A 239 1.89 21.65 -26.71
C SER A 239 1.98 21.36 -25.22
N LYS A 240 0.86 21.57 -24.54
CA LYS A 240 0.72 21.36 -23.09
C LYS A 240 -0.68 20.80 -22.80
N TRP A 241 -0.76 19.87 -21.86
CA TRP A 241 -2.01 19.41 -21.27
C TRP A 241 -1.89 19.37 -19.75
N ARG A 242 -3.03 19.41 -19.04
CA ARG A 242 -3.09 19.40 -17.59
C ARG A 242 -4.32 18.62 -17.13
N HIS A 243 -4.14 17.74 -16.15
CA HIS A 243 -5.22 16.99 -15.52
C HIS A 243 -5.13 17.00 -13.99
N ALA A 244 -6.28 17.10 -13.33
CA ALA A 244 -6.40 17.09 -11.87
C ALA A 244 -6.99 15.78 -11.33
N TYR A 245 -6.37 15.27 -10.26
CA TYR A 245 -6.76 14.01 -9.65
C TYR A 245 -6.79 14.07 -8.11
N LYS A 246 -7.58 13.17 -7.52
CA LYS A 246 -7.51 12.82 -6.10
C LYS A 246 -7.01 11.41 -5.91
N LEU A 247 -6.17 11.23 -4.89
CA LEU A 247 -5.68 9.92 -4.52
C LEU A 247 -6.87 9.06 -4.07
N HIS A 248 -7.01 7.90 -4.69
CA HIS A 248 -8.06 6.94 -4.38
C HIS A 248 -7.52 5.79 -3.53
N TYR A 249 -6.30 5.33 -3.79
CA TYR A 249 -5.72 4.21 -3.07
C TYR A 249 -4.19 4.16 -3.15
N ILE A 250 -3.51 3.89 -2.04
CA ILE A 250 -2.05 3.66 -1.99
C ILE A 250 -1.78 2.16 -2.13
N GLN A 251 -0.97 1.77 -3.09
CA GLN A 251 -0.66 0.37 -3.38
C GLN A 251 0.54 -0.09 -2.56
N GLY A 252 0.50 -1.38 -2.19
CA GLY A 252 1.59 -2.07 -1.50
C GLY A 252 1.75 -3.49 -2.04
N PRO A 253 2.81 -4.21 -1.64
CA PRO A 253 3.07 -5.60 -2.07
C PRO A 253 2.09 -6.63 -1.50
N ALA A 254 1.16 -6.22 -0.62
CA ALA A 254 0.18 -7.10 0.00
C ALA A 254 -1.27 -6.61 -0.24
N SER A 255 -2.12 -7.54 -0.65
CA SER A 255 -3.57 -7.35 -0.84
C SER A 255 -4.26 -6.99 0.48
N ARG A 256 -5.15 -6.00 0.48
CA ARG A 256 -5.85 -5.58 1.71
C ARG A 256 -7.23 -4.96 1.51
N HIS A 257 -7.69 -4.84 0.27
CA HIS A 257 -8.87 -4.04 -0.04
C HIS A 257 -10.16 -4.83 0.18
N LEU A 258 -10.57 -4.96 1.44
CA LEU A 258 -11.79 -5.68 1.84
C LEU A 258 -13.07 -5.05 1.26
N ALA A 259 -13.11 -3.72 1.08
CA ALA A 259 -14.25 -3.00 0.52
C ALA A 259 -14.64 -3.49 -0.90
N ALA A 260 -13.67 -3.90 -1.72
CA ALA A 260 -13.99 -4.43 -3.03
C ALA A 260 -14.53 -5.87 -3.03
N LEU A 261 -14.43 -6.57 -1.90
CA LEU A 261 -14.92 -7.95 -1.72
C LEU A 261 -16.35 -8.02 -1.17
N GLY A 262 -17.02 -6.88 -0.94
CA GLY A 262 -18.41 -6.85 -0.46
C GLY A 262 -19.48 -7.29 -1.48
N ARG A 263 -19.10 -7.95 -2.57
CA ARG A 263 -20.02 -8.43 -3.62
C ARG A 263 -20.59 -9.79 -3.24
N VAL A 264 -21.86 -10.02 -3.53
CA VAL A 264 -22.55 -11.30 -3.31
C VAL A 264 -22.63 -12.11 -4.61
N ASP A 265 -22.75 -13.43 -4.50
CA ASP A 265 -22.88 -14.37 -5.62
C ASP A 265 -21.74 -14.33 -6.65
N ILE A 266 -20.53 -13.98 -6.19
CA ILE A 266 -19.29 -14.00 -6.99
C ILE A 266 -18.42 -15.17 -6.54
N GLU A 267 -17.77 -15.85 -7.48
CA GLU A 267 -16.80 -16.90 -7.18
C GLU A 267 -15.60 -16.36 -6.42
N ASP A 268 -15.13 -17.15 -5.44
CA ASP A 268 -13.87 -16.89 -4.77
C ASP A 268 -12.72 -16.89 -5.76
N PHE A 269 -11.75 -16.01 -5.51
CA PHE A 269 -10.55 -15.97 -6.31
C PHE A 269 -9.42 -16.73 -5.60
N VAL A 270 -8.67 -17.51 -6.37
CA VAL A 270 -7.41 -18.13 -5.98
C VAL A 270 -6.39 -17.80 -7.06
N SER A 271 -5.25 -17.25 -6.67
CA SER A 271 -4.16 -16.95 -7.60
C SER A 271 -3.62 -18.23 -8.24
N PRO A 272 -3.02 -18.17 -9.45
CA PRO A 272 -2.49 -19.36 -10.13
C PRO A 272 -1.46 -20.16 -9.32
N ASP A 273 -0.71 -19.51 -8.43
CA ASP A 273 0.24 -20.14 -7.50
C ASP A 273 -0.40 -20.67 -6.20
N GLY A 274 -1.69 -20.42 -5.99
CA GLY A 274 -2.46 -20.81 -4.80
C GLY A 274 -2.13 -20.02 -3.53
N LEU A 275 -1.25 -19.02 -3.60
CA LEU A 275 -0.74 -18.31 -2.43
C LEU A 275 -1.60 -17.11 -2.01
N THR A 276 -2.44 -16.59 -2.90
CA THR A 276 -3.39 -15.51 -2.60
C THR A 276 -4.81 -16.01 -2.86
N LYS A 277 -5.69 -15.77 -1.89
CA LYS A 277 -7.11 -16.14 -1.99
C LYS A 277 -7.97 -14.99 -1.48
N THR A 278 -9.10 -14.77 -2.12
CA THR A 278 -10.09 -13.80 -1.65
C THR A 278 -11.47 -14.40 -1.65
N LEU A 279 -12.17 -14.26 -0.54
CA LEU A 279 -13.57 -14.62 -0.35
C LEU A 279 -14.40 -13.36 -0.41
N SER A 280 -15.33 -13.30 -1.37
CA SER A 280 -16.30 -12.21 -1.48
C SER A 280 -17.56 -12.52 -0.67
N GLY A 281 -18.23 -11.49 -0.17
CA GLY A 281 -19.51 -11.63 0.54
C GLY A 281 -19.63 -10.69 1.74
N PRO A 282 -20.58 -10.97 2.66
CA PRO A 282 -20.83 -10.13 3.83
C PRO A 282 -19.67 -10.17 4.84
N THR A 283 -18.86 -11.22 4.82
CA THR A 283 -17.67 -11.39 5.66
C THR A 283 -16.45 -11.56 4.76
N PRO A 284 -15.98 -10.48 4.12
CA PRO A 284 -14.88 -10.56 3.17
C PRO A 284 -13.59 -11.00 3.85
N ARG A 285 -12.78 -11.77 3.12
CA ARG A 285 -11.51 -12.29 3.63
C ARG A 285 -10.45 -12.31 2.53
N ILE A 286 -9.23 -11.98 2.92
CA ILE A 286 -8.03 -12.08 2.09
C ILE A 286 -7.04 -13.00 2.79
N GLU A 287 -6.56 -14.04 2.12
CA GLU A 287 -5.41 -14.83 2.53
C GLU A 287 -4.26 -14.53 1.57
N SER A 288 -3.08 -14.19 2.07
CA SER A 288 -1.90 -13.97 1.23
C SER A 288 -0.60 -14.02 2.05
N TYR A 289 0.47 -13.47 1.51
CA TYR A 289 1.79 -13.46 2.14
C TYR A 289 2.55 -12.16 1.91
N ILE A 290 3.51 -11.93 2.80
CA ILE A 290 4.48 -10.83 2.80
C ILE A 290 5.87 -11.45 2.88
N ILE A 291 6.81 -10.87 2.13
CA ILE A 291 8.23 -11.21 2.22
C ILE A 291 8.86 -10.18 3.17
N ALA A 292 9.34 -10.64 4.31
CA ALA A 292 9.99 -9.81 5.32
C ALA A 292 11.39 -9.37 4.85
N ARG A 293 11.99 -8.40 5.54
CA ARG A 293 13.32 -7.83 5.19
C ARG A 293 14.47 -8.84 5.25
N ASP A 294 14.25 -9.99 5.86
CA ASP A 294 15.19 -11.11 5.95
C ASP A 294 14.80 -12.28 5.02
N ASP A 295 13.99 -12.00 3.99
CA ASP A 295 13.51 -12.93 2.96
C ASP A 295 12.59 -14.05 3.50
N MET A 296 12.19 -13.99 4.76
CA MET A 296 11.24 -14.95 5.34
C MET A 296 9.80 -14.61 4.92
N ILE A 297 8.99 -15.66 4.73
CA ILE A 297 7.58 -15.51 4.37
C ILE A 297 6.74 -15.39 5.64
N ILE A 298 6.01 -14.29 5.77
CA ILE A 298 4.93 -14.12 6.73
C ILE A 298 3.62 -14.33 5.98
N THR A 299 2.90 -15.39 6.30
CA THR A 299 1.58 -15.62 5.75
C THR A 299 0.54 -14.90 6.61
N TYR A 300 -0.48 -14.33 5.99
CA TYR A 300 -1.54 -13.62 6.72
C TYR A 300 -2.96 -13.91 6.20
N MET A 301 -3.92 -13.61 7.06
CA MET A 301 -5.34 -13.49 6.74
C MET A 301 -5.85 -12.14 7.25
N LEU A 302 -6.52 -11.37 6.39
CA LEU A 302 -7.19 -10.13 6.74
C LEU A 302 -8.71 -10.35 6.59
N GLU A 303 -9.47 -10.07 7.64
CA GLU A 303 -10.92 -10.25 7.70
C GLU A 303 -11.58 -9.22 8.61
N GLY A 304 -12.91 -9.21 8.68
CA GLY A 304 -13.69 -8.29 9.51
C GLY A 304 -14.33 -7.17 8.69
N THR A 305 -14.39 -5.95 9.25
CA THR A 305 -15.08 -4.85 8.58
C THR A 305 -14.39 -4.41 7.29
N ALA A 306 -15.22 -4.12 6.29
CA ALA A 306 -14.80 -3.49 5.04
C ALA A 306 -14.97 -1.96 5.06
N VAL A 307 -15.49 -1.39 6.16
CA VAL A 307 -15.75 0.04 6.31
C VAL A 307 -14.47 0.74 6.78
N GLU A 308 -14.02 1.75 6.03
CA GLU A 308 -12.87 2.59 6.39
C GLU A 308 -13.30 3.96 6.96
N PRO A 309 -12.52 4.56 7.88
CA PRO A 309 -11.31 4.02 8.50
C PRO A 309 -11.65 2.94 9.54
N ALA A 310 -10.97 1.79 9.47
CA ALA A 310 -11.14 0.71 10.42
C ALA A 310 -10.00 0.69 11.44
N THR A 311 -10.34 0.39 12.69
CA THR A 311 -9.32 0.05 13.67
C THR A 311 -8.86 -1.40 13.47
N THR A 312 -7.56 -1.67 13.57
CA THR A 312 -7.02 -3.04 13.38
C THR A 312 -6.68 -3.72 14.70
N LEU A 313 -7.15 -4.96 14.84
CA LEU A 313 -6.69 -5.95 15.80
C LEU A 313 -5.69 -6.90 15.12
N VAL A 314 -4.48 -7.03 15.65
CA VAL A 314 -3.46 -7.95 15.10
C VAL A 314 -3.32 -9.19 15.97
N LEU A 315 -3.53 -10.36 15.37
CA LEU A 315 -3.42 -11.66 16.02
C LEU A 315 -2.30 -12.45 15.37
N SER A 316 -1.17 -12.60 16.05
CA SER A 316 -0.03 -13.33 15.50
C SER A 316 0.16 -14.68 16.19
N THR A 317 0.59 -15.67 15.43
CA THR A 317 1.09 -16.94 15.97
C THR A 317 2.57 -17.08 15.65
N SER A 318 3.32 -17.70 16.57
CA SER A 318 4.74 -18.01 16.36
C SER A 318 5.08 -19.40 16.93
N ALA A 319 6.34 -19.83 16.80
CA ALA A 319 6.82 -21.13 17.28
C ALA A 319 6.02 -22.33 16.73
N GLY A 320 5.70 -22.30 15.42
CA GLY A 320 5.05 -23.42 14.72
C GLY A 320 3.53 -23.49 14.91
N LEU A 321 2.93 -22.57 15.66
CA LEU A 321 1.48 -22.42 15.70
C LEU A 321 0.95 -21.82 14.40
N SER A 322 -0.19 -22.34 13.94
CA SER A 322 -0.91 -21.80 12.78
C SER A 322 -1.85 -20.68 13.21
N TRP A 323 -2.07 -19.69 12.34
CA TRP A 323 -3.09 -18.67 12.57
C TRP A 323 -4.45 -19.26 12.93
N LYS A 324 -4.76 -20.50 12.50
CA LYS A 324 -6.01 -21.22 12.80
C LYS A 324 -6.27 -21.38 14.29
N SER A 325 -5.25 -21.30 15.14
CA SER A 325 -5.41 -21.24 16.59
C SER A 325 -6.33 -20.12 17.06
N TRP A 326 -6.47 -19.05 16.26
CA TRP A 326 -7.38 -17.94 16.54
C TRP A 326 -8.82 -18.13 16.03
N ASN A 327 -9.18 -19.26 15.39
CA ASN A 327 -10.49 -19.42 14.74
C ASN A 327 -11.65 -19.19 15.71
N GLY A 328 -11.69 -19.93 16.83
CA GLY A 328 -12.78 -19.80 17.81
C GLY A 328 -12.88 -18.37 18.35
N PHE A 329 -11.75 -17.76 18.71
CA PHE A 329 -11.71 -16.36 19.15
C PHE A 329 -12.29 -15.38 18.13
N VAL A 330 -11.87 -15.47 16.87
CA VAL A 330 -12.35 -14.59 15.80
C VAL A 330 -13.81 -14.85 15.46
N GLU A 331 -14.24 -16.11 15.42
CA GLU A 331 -15.66 -16.47 15.22
C GLU A 331 -16.54 -15.87 16.32
N ARG A 332 -16.11 -15.90 17.59
CA ARG A 332 -16.85 -15.26 18.69
C ARG A 332 -16.93 -13.76 18.51
N LEU A 333 -15.82 -13.10 18.16
CA LEU A 333 -15.81 -11.65 17.92
C LEU A 333 -16.74 -11.25 16.77
N LEU A 334 -16.65 -11.94 15.64
CA LEU A 334 -17.43 -11.61 14.44
C LEU A 334 -18.90 -12.05 14.53
N SER A 335 -19.24 -12.97 15.44
CA SER A 335 -20.62 -13.39 15.68
C SER A 335 -21.45 -12.40 16.50
N GLN A 336 -20.84 -11.38 17.09
CA GLN A 336 -21.56 -10.36 17.85
C GLN A 336 -22.32 -9.39 16.94
N ASP A 337 -23.52 -8.98 17.35
CA ASP A 337 -24.39 -8.06 16.60
C ASP A 337 -23.67 -6.77 16.20
N ALA A 338 -23.77 -6.42 14.91
CA ALA A 338 -23.62 -5.16 14.15
C ALA A 338 -22.66 -4.02 14.56
N ALA A 339 -22.12 -3.98 15.78
CA ALA A 339 -21.27 -2.90 16.29
C ALA A 339 -19.76 -3.19 16.15
N TRP A 340 -19.37 -4.40 15.76
CA TRP A 340 -17.95 -4.75 15.63
C TRP A 340 -17.35 -4.18 14.35
N THR A 341 -16.72 -3.01 14.46
CA THR A 341 -16.17 -2.25 13.31
C THR A 341 -14.65 -2.36 13.22
N CYS A 342 -14.06 -3.49 13.61
CA CYS A 342 -12.61 -3.69 13.50
C CYS A 342 -12.22 -4.60 12.33
N GLN A 343 -11.06 -4.33 11.75
CA GLN A 343 -10.34 -5.27 10.91
C GLN A 343 -9.51 -6.19 11.80
N ILE A 344 -9.38 -7.45 11.40
CA ILE A 344 -8.61 -8.46 12.11
C ILE A 344 -7.52 -8.95 11.16
N LEU A 345 -6.26 -8.66 11.50
CA LEU A 345 -5.09 -9.14 10.77
C LEU A 345 -4.49 -10.32 11.53
N ARG A 346 -4.58 -11.50 10.94
CA ARG A 346 -4.04 -12.73 11.51
C ARG A 346 -2.73 -13.07 10.83
N LEU A 347 -1.64 -13.15 11.58
CA LEU A 347 -0.30 -13.38 11.08
C LEU A 347 0.21 -14.74 11.56
N GLN A 348 0.90 -15.46 10.68
CA GLN A 348 1.73 -16.60 11.07
C GLN A 348 3.20 -16.21 10.87
N LEU A 349 3.88 -15.93 11.97
CA LEU A 349 5.26 -15.47 11.97
C LEU A 349 6.23 -16.64 11.75
N PRO A 350 7.32 -16.43 10.97
CA PRO A 350 8.28 -17.47 10.65
C PRO A 350 9.10 -17.90 11.89
N ILE A 351 9.58 -19.14 11.86
CA ILE A 351 10.57 -19.63 12.83
C ILE A 351 11.96 -19.28 12.30
N ARG A 352 12.73 -18.51 13.08
CA ARG A 352 14.13 -18.17 12.77
C ARG A 352 15.08 -19.07 13.55
N ARG A 353 16.06 -19.66 12.87
CA ARG A 353 17.16 -20.42 13.50
C ARG A 353 18.41 -19.56 13.50
N ASN A 354 19.13 -19.48 14.62
CA ASN A 354 20.41 -18.79 14.66
C ASN A 354 21.52 -19.75 14.20
N ASN A 355 22.25 -19.38 13.14
CA ASN A 355 23.29 -20.21 12.53
C ASN A 355 24.56 -20.38 13.39
N ALA A 356 24.76 -19.53 14.40
CA ALA A 356 25.99 -19.54 15.19
C ALA A 356 26.12 -20.76 16.13
N ASP A 357 25.02 -21.24 16.70
CA ASP A 357 25.07 -22.26 17.77
C ASP A 357 24.28 -23.54 17.48
N ASN A 358 23.60 -23.66 16.33
CA ASN A 358 22.66 -24.76 16.03
C ASN A 358 21.61 -25.02 17.13
N THR A 359 21.49 -24.12 18.11
CA THR A 359 20.50 -24.16 19.16
C THR A 359 19.21 -23.57 18.61
N LEU A 360 18.11 -24.30 18.77
CA LEU A 360 16.76 -23.76 18.69
C LEU A 360 16.60 -22.81 19.87
N ASN A 361 17.17 -21.61 19.79
CA ASN A 361 16.66 -20.51 20.58
C ASN A 361 15.29 -20.18 19.97
N ASP A 362 14.23 -20.82 20.47
CA ASP A 362 12.81 -20.50 20.24
C ASP A 362 12.44 -19.06 20.68
N ALA A 363 13.44 -18.20 20.87
CA ALA A 363 13.28 -16.80 21.18
C ALA A 363 13.05 -16.03 19.87
N VAL A 364 11.81 -16.06 19.38
CA VAL A 364 11.29 -14.88 18.68
C VAL A 364 11.42 -13.73 19.68
N SER A 365 12.49 -12.95 19.56
CA SER A 365 12.71 -11.80 20.43
C SER A 365 11.60 -10.78 20.17
N LEU A 366 11.26 -9.97 21.18
CA LEU A 366 10.31 -8.86 21.00
C LEU A 366 10.68 -7.96 19.82
N VAL A 367 11.99 -7.78 19.60
CA VAL A 367 12.54 -7.04 18.45
C VAL A 367 12.22 -7.73 17.13
N SER A 368 12.36 -9.06 17.04
CA SER A 368 11.99 -9.82 15.84
C SER A 368 10.49 -9.71 15.53
N VAL A 369 9.62 -9.80 16.55
CA VAL A 369 8.18 -9.60 16.36
C VAL A 369 7.90 -8.19 15.86
N ALA A 370 8.54 -7.18 16.45
CA ALA A 370 8.35 -5.79 16.03
C ALA A 370 8.79 -5.56 14.59
N ASN A 371 9.94 -6.11 14.17
CA ASN A 371 10.41 -6.02 12.79
C ASN A 371 9.43 -6.70 11.81
N ASP A 372 8.91 -7.88 12.16
CA ASP A 372 7.92 -8.58 11.32
C ASP A 372 6.62 -7.78 11.20
N LEU A 373 6.16 -7.18 12.29
CA LEU A 373 4.98 -6.32 12.29
C LEU A 373 5.20 -5.05 11.47
N GLU A 374 6.38 -4.43 11.58
CA GLU A 374 6.75 -3.27 10.78
C GLU A 374 6.76 -3.61 9.28
N ASP A 375 7.37 -4.72 8.89
CA ASP A 375 7.38 -5.20 7.51
C ASP A 375 5.94 -5.48 7.01
N CYS A 376 5.11 -6.06 7.86
CA CYS A 376 3.70 -6.31 7.55
C CYS A 376 2.91 -5.02 7.36
N PHE A 377 3.07 -4.04 8.25
CA PHE A 377 2.33 -2.78 8.19
C PHE A 377 2.78 -1.94 7.01
N ASN A 378 4.07 -1.94 6.70
CA ASN A 378 4.59 -1.31 5.49
C ASN A 378 4.01 -1.98 4.23
N ALA A 379 4.02 -3.31 4.16
CA ALA A 379 3.51 -4.05 3.00
C ALA A 379 2.00 -3.86 2.79
N LEU A 380 1.24 -3.81 3.88
CA LEU A 380 -0.20 -3.60 3.90
C LEU A 380 -0.57 -2.10 3.97
N ARG A 381 0.37 -1.15 3.92
CA ARG A 381 0.08 0.30 4.07
C ARG A 381 -0.87 0.60 5.25
N MET A 382 -0.63 -0.04 6.39
CA MET A 382 -1.46 0.08 7.59
C MET A 382 -0.82 1.05 8.58
N GLY A 383 -1.67 1.81 9.25
CA GLY A 383 -1.27 2.63 10.39
C GLY A 383 -1.10 1.81 11.66
N LYS A 384 -1.00 2.52 12.78
CA LYS A 384 -0.92 1.93 14.12
C LYS A 384 -2.13 1.05 14.42
N ALA A 385 -1.90 -0.19 14.83
CA ALA A 385 -2.96 -1.08 15.28
C ALA A 385 -3.46 -0.69 16.68
N ALA A 386 -4.74 -0.95 17.00
CA ALA A 386 -5.24 -0.70 18.35
C ALA A 386 -4.52 -1.58 19.36
N PHE A 387 -4.48 -2.89 19.11
CA PHE A 387 -3.63 -3.77 19.88
C PHE A 387 -3.22 -5.04 19.14
N HIS A 388 -2.17 -5.67 19.68
CA HIS A 388 -1.56 -6.88 19.17
C HIS A 388 -1.56 -8.00 20.21
N LEU A 389 -1.96 -9.19 19.80
CA LEU A 389 -1.84 -10.42 20.59
C LEU A 389 -0.89 -11.38 19.87
N ASN A 390 0.12 -11.88 20.58
CA ASN A 390 0.98 -12.95 20.08
C ASN A 390 0.76 -14.24 20.87
N LEU A 391 0.44 -15.32 20.16
CA LEU A 391 0.31 -16.65 20.73
C LEU A 391 1.53 -17.50 20.36
N ARG A 392 2.17 -18.09 21.37
CA ARG A 392 3.35 -18.95 21.18
C ARG A 392 3.31 -20.18 22.09
N LEU A 393 3.81 -21.29 21.57
CA LEU A 393 4.22 -22.43 22.38
C LEU A 393 5.67 -22.23 22.83
N GLY A 394 5.93 -22.30 24.14
CA GLY A 394 7.26 -22.24 24.70
C GLY A 394 7.80 -23.61 25.07
N GLY A 395 9.05 -23.91 24.72
CA GLY A 395 9.84 -24.90 25.44
C GLY A 395 10.20 -24.37 26.84
N ARG A 396 10.27 -25.25 27.84
CA ARG A 396 10.57 -24.90 29.24
C ARG A 396 11.77 -23.94 29.35
N THR A 397 11.51 -22.66 29.59
CA THR A 397 12.44 -21.83 30.36
C THR A 397 12.28 -22.22 31.83
N ALA A 398 13.37 -22.27 32.59
CA ALA A 398 13.52 -23.00 33.85
C ALA A 398 12.60 -22.59 35.04
N ASP A 399 11.59 -21.75 34.83
CA ASP A 399 10.61 -21.37 35.86
C ASP A 399 9.20 -21.64 35.34
N GLY A 400 8.53 -22.63 35.92
CA GLY A 400 7.20 -23.08 35.52
C GLY A 400 6.18 -21.94 35.52
N SER A 401 5.82 -21.44 34.34
CA SER A 401 5.03 -20.22 34.22
C SER A 401 3.53 -20.49 34.23
N ARG A 402 2.86 -19.98 35.28
CA ARG A 402 1.46 -19.51 35.26
C ARG A 402 1.14 -18.85 33.91
N LEU A 403 -0.15 -18.83 33.53
CA LEU A 403 -0.68 -18.05 32.41
C LEU A 403 -0.15 -16.62 32.53
N THR A 404 0.95 -16.34 31.84
CA THR A 404 1.56 -15.03 31.81
C THR A 404 0.97 -14.43 30.55
N VAL A 405 -0.25 -13.89 30.67
CA VAL A 405 -0.50 -12.66 29.91
C VAL A 405 0.64 -11.79 30.40
N VAL A 406 1.64 -11.52 29.56
CA VAL A 406 2.63 -10.49 29.88
C VAL A 406 1.89 -9.17 29.80
N ASN A 407 1.05 -8.93 30.80
CA ASN A 407 0.84 -7.63 31.34
C ASN A 407 2.08 -7.37 32.18
N GLU A 408 3.05 -6.69 31.59
CA GLU A 408 3.52 -5.52 32.28
C GLU A 408 2.35 -4.51 32.39
N ILE A 409 1.38 -4.79 33.25
CA ILE A 409 0.37 -3.83 33.71
C ILE A 409 0.41 -3.88 35.23
N GLY A 410 1.46 -3.27 35.74
CA GLY A 410 1.61 -2.82 37.12
C GLY A 410 2.36 -1.50 37.04
N ASN A 411 1.93 -0.51 37.82
CA ASN A 411 2.36 0.90 37.76
C ASN A 411 3.88 1.18 37.92
N ASN A 412 4.74 0.16 37.95
CA ASN A 412 6.21 0.29 37.96
C ASN A 412 6.93 -0.49 36.84
N CYS A 413 6.19 -1.08 35.89
CA CYS A 413 6.73 -1.65 34.66
C CYS A 413 5.95 -1.12 33.45
N VAL A 414 5.89 0.20 33.28
CA VAL A 414 5.78 0.73 31.92
C VAL A 414 7.19 0.60 31.33
N ALA A 415 7.62 -0.62 30.98
CA ALA A 415 8.56 -0.66 29.88
C ALA A 415 7.69 -0.41 28.65
N LYS A 416 7.72 0.82 28.15
CA LYS A 416 7.58 1.00 26.70
C LYS A 416 8.60 0.02 26.11
N SER A 417 8.19 -1.17 25.67
CA SER A 417 9.04 -1.91 24.76
C SER A 417 9.11 -1.04 23.53
N GLU A 418 10.16 -0.21 23.42
CA GLU A 418 10.32 0.83 22.40
C GLU A 418 9.89 0.36 21.00
N PRO A 419 10.20 -0.88 20.56
CA PRO A 419 9.86 -1.33 19.21
C PRO A 419 8.35 -1.46 18.95
N LEU A 420 7.57 -2.06 19.87
CA LEU A 420 6.15 -2.34 19.64
C LEU A 420 5.23 -1.15 19.96
N ALA A 421 5.64 -0.25 20.84
CA ALA A 421 4.83 0.90 21.25
C ALA A 421 4.54 1.88 20.10
N GLN A 422 5.40 1.89 19.07
CA GLN A 422 5.20 2.68 17.86
C GLN A 422 4.17 2.03 16.92
N LEU A 423 4.06 0.70 16.92
CA LEU A 423 3.22 -0.07 16.01
C LEU A 423 1.84 -0.36 16.59
N CYS A 424 1.70 -0.50 17.91
CA CYS A 424 0.43 -0.89 18.53
C CYS A 424 0.10 -0.01 19.73
N GLY A 425 -1.19 0.30 19.93
CA GLY A 425 -1.67 1.02 21.11
C GLY A 425 -1.48 0.22 22.40
N ARG A 426 -1.79 -1.09 22.34
CA ARG A 426 -1.52 -2.07 23.39
C ARG A 426 -0.93 -3.35 22.79
N ASN A 427 -0.23 -4.15 23.58
CA ASN A 427 0.28 -5.44 23.11
C ASN A 427 0.33 -6.46 24.25
N ALA A 428 0.10 -7.73 23.95
CA ALA A 428 0.24 -8.82 24.90
C ALA A 428 0.83 -10.06 24.23
N ILE A 429 1.73 -10.74 24.94
CA ILE A 429 2.28 -12.02 24.54
C ILE A 429 1.73 -13.11 25.46
N ILE A 430 1.20 -14.16 24.84
CA ILE A 430 0.58 -15.31 25.49
C ILE A 430 1.47 -16.51 25.22
N THR A 431 2.19 -16.95 26.25
CA THR A 431 3.10 -18.09 26.18
C THR A 431 2.51 -19.29 26.90
N CYS A 432 2.36 -20.40 26.17
CA CYS A 432 1.85 -21.65 26.70
C CYS A 432 2.94 -22.73 26.63
N ASP A 433 3.19 -23.44 27.73
CA ASP A 433 4.21 -24.52 27.81
C ASP A 433 3.67 -25.90 27.43
N SER A 434 2.38 -25.99 27.13
CA SER A 434 1.67 -27.24 26.85
C SER A 434 0.39 -26.96 26.08
N SER A 435 -0.05 -27.95 25.29
CA SER A 435 -1.33 -27.87 24.56
C SER A 435 -2.53 -27.68 25.48
N GLN A 436 -2.51 -28.26 26.69
CA GLN A 436 -3.60 -28.06 27.66
C GLN A 436 -3.69 -26.60 28.14
N ARG A 437 -2.55 -25.97 28.45
CA ARG A 437 -2.56 -24.54 28.83
C ARG A 437 -2.93 -23.65 27.65
N LEU A 438 -2.55 -24.03 26.43
CA LEU A 438 -2.98 -23.36 25.21
C LEU A 438 -4.51 -23.38 25.06
N THR A 439 -5.14 -24.55 25.20
CA THR A 439 -6.60 -24.68 25.18
C THR A 439 -7.25 -23.81 26.26
N ASN A 440 -6.79 -23.90 27.51
CA ASN A 440 -7.35 -23.10 28.60
C ASN A 440 -7.21 -21.59 28.37
N ALA A 441 -6.09 -21.14 27.77
CA ALA A 441 -5.88 -19.74 27.44
C ALA A 441 -6.85 -19.28 26.34
N MET A 442 -7.01 -20.08 25.27
CA MET A 442 -7.99 -19.80 24.23
C MET A 442 -9.42 -19.75 24.77
N ASP A 443 -9.81 -20.64 25.67
CA ASP A 443 -11.13 -20.60 26.30
C ASP A 443 -11.40 -19.29 27.06
N ILE A 444 -10.37 -18.73 27.73
CA ILE A 444 -10.49 -17.43 28.42
C ILE A 444 -10.67 -16.31 27.41
N LEU A 445 -9.87 -16.29 26.34
CA LEU A 445 -9.95 -15.28 25.29
C LEU A 445 -11.29 -15.34 24.57
N GLU A 446 -11.77 -16.54 24.24
CA GLU A 446 -13.06 -16.77 23.60
C GLU A 446 -14.23 -16.32 24.48
N ARG A 447 -14.16 -16.55 25.79
CA ARG A 447 -15.14 -16.00 26.74
C ARG A 447 -15.11 -14.48 26.71
N ALA A 448 -13.94 -13.84 26.80
CA ALA A 448 -13.83 -12.38 26.72
C ALA A 448 -14.41 -11.85 25.39
N ALA A 449 -14.05 -12.48 24.27
CA ALA A 449 -14.55 -12.18 22.93
C ALA A 449 -16.05 -12.38 22.75
N SER A 450 -16.72 -13.20 23.57
CA SER A 450 -18.17 -13.45 23.47
C SER A 450 -19.03 -12.41 24.19
N VAL A 451 -18.43 -11.61 25.07
CA VAL A 451 -19.14 -10.61 25.88
C VAL A 451 -18.61 -9.18 25.68
N ALA A 452 -17.50 -9.02 24.96
CA ALA A 452 -16.90 -7.72 24.67
C ALA A 452 -17.69 -6.96 23.61
N ARG A 453 -18.02 -5.69 23.86
CA ARG A 453 -18.81 -4.88 22.93
C ARG A 453 -17.98 -4.04 21.96
N GLU A 454 -16.76 -3.72 22.36
CA GLU A 454 -15.79 -2.94 21.59
C GLU A 454 -14.36 -3.37 21.94
N LEU A 455 -13.35 -2.86 21.21
CA LEU A 455 -11.95 -3.26 21.40
C LEU A 455 -11.39 -2.92 22.79
N ASP A 456 -11.82 -1.80 23.38
CA ASP A 456 -11.39 -1.41 24.73
C ASP A 456 -11.98 -2.34 25.80
N ASP A 457 -13.28 -2.64 25.71
CA ASP A 457 -13.94 -3.61 26.58
C ASP A 457 -13.34 -5.02 26.44
N LEU A 458 -12.99 -5.42 25.21
CA LEU A 458 -12.30 -6.69 24.94
C LEU A 458 -10.98 -6.79 25.72
N TRP A 459 -10.18 -5.74 25.67
CA TRP A 459 -8.90 -5.68 26.38
C TRP A 459 -9.09 -5.81 27.89
N ASP A 460 -10.04 -5.07 28.47
CA ASP A 460 -10.31 -5.10 29.90
C ASP A 460 -10.78 -6.48 30.37
N LYS A 461 -11.65 -7.14 29.61
CA LYS A 461 -12.13 -8.49 29.92
C LYS A 461 -11.06 -9.56 29.75
N MET A 462 -10.09 -9.36 28.86
CA MET A 462 -8.95 -10.28 28.71
C MET A 462 -8.00 -10.24 29.91
N ILE A 463 -7.81 -9.06 30.50
CA ILE A 463 -6.87 -8.84 31.59
C ILE A 463 -7.49 -9.11 32.95
N ASN A 464 -8.77 -8.78 33.08
CA ASN A 464 -9.59 -9.08 34.25
C ASN A 464 -10.65 -10.12 33.85
N PRO A 465 -10.26 -11.36 33.50
CA PRO A 465 -11.23 -12.39 33.22
C PRO A 465 -12.10 -12.55 34.47
N LEU A 466 -13.40 -12.27 34.33
CA LEU A 466 -14.38 -12.39 35.41
C LEU A 466 -14.10 -13.69 36.18
N GLN A 467 -13.95 -13.56 37.51
CA GLN A 467 -13.79 -14.71 38.42
C GLN A 467 -14.95 -15.70 38.27
#